data_AF-S0KJ82-F1
#
_entry.id   AF-S0KJ82-F1
#
_cell.length_a   1.000
_cell.length_b   1.000
_cell.length_c   1.000
_cell.angle_alpha   90.00
_cell.angle_beta   90.00
_cell.angle_gamma   90.00
#
_symmetry.space_group_name_H-M   'P 1'
#
loop_
_entity.id
_entity.type
_entity.pdbx_description
1 polymer ?
#
loop_
_entity_poly.entity_id
_entity_poly.type
_entity_poly.pdbx_seq_one_letter_code
_entity_poly.pdbx_strand_id
1 'polypeptide(L)'
;MKGLKLGLCLLGFISFGCLFARPTIAAENAQQYLIDQAKAVAGQREVRFSETMLPTSPANVMVGIEGTFYQVDKEAVLKRINEIRKEAYDEQLVDTYVPIKWSRALEEIAKTRSVESSFVLAHRRLTDKSIWTVGDSFAENSGGENIAWNNERATSAFLSAINQFYEEKATYMQYKKTGVLSGETGHYTSMINPNYTTVGMGGFWNEQNYDWTCVVQRFGSSQYSNELSDDSTSTENGQVVQVSEVSTDKLSQLMLKGPDVLSFPNVQGFYLSAKLLNEESVSVFSQGVHWESSDEKIAQVNHLGQVTPYAIGKVTISANLNNTTVTKQVTVRKMVKAEEIHVSNKSGSLPRFPDKVKVSWSDGSITEEKVIWPAQLESNYQVLQPKTNQVTGHIVNSELSVEATIDTAVVSQIQPLNLSTYSGEIPQLPNLIPVIWSDKSISLESVEWAKLTQEMVTVKEDKQLAFSGILSSLWSRNKVQGTLNIRMPKETIYRLYNPNSGEHFYTSSTAERDGLAKLGWKAEGIAWYAPLKGDPVYRLYNPNASDHHYTTSKIERENLIKIGWRDEGSGWFSGGETPIYRLYNRYAKKAGAHHYTLSKNEQQHLVSIGWQDELIGWYAVS
;
A
#
# COMPACT_ATOMS: atom_id res chain seq x y z
N MET A 1 49.47 41.03 -51.79
CA MET A 1 48.57 42.16 -51.45
C MET A 1 47.92 41.86 -50.11
N LYS A 2 47.99 42.83 -49.18
CA LYS A 2 47.11 43.15 -48.03
C LYS A 2 46.47 41.94 -47.31
N GLY A 3 46.74 41.67 -46.04
CA GLY A 3 46.82 42.59 -44.90
C GLY A 3 45.79 42.10 -43.87
N LEU A 4 46.24 41.60 -42.71
CA LEU A 4 46.39 42.32 -41.45
C LEU A 4 45.08 42.43 -40.63
N LYS A 5 45.07 41.82 -39.44
CA LYS A 5 44.99 42.51 -38.12
C LYS A 5 45.16 41.46 -37.00
N LEU A 6 46.30 41.50 -36.30
CA LEU A 6 46.54 42.18 -34.99
C LEU A 6 45.75 41.50 -33.87
N GLY A 7 46.35 40.92 -32.83
CA GLY A 7 47.31 41.47 -31.85
C GLY A 7 46.69 41.16 -30.47
N LEU A 8 47.36 40.90 -29.34
CA LEU A 8 48.68 41.28 -28.85
C LEU A 8 49.08 40.30 -27.71
N CYS A 9 50.39 40.04 -27.63
CA CYS A 9 51.26 39.81 -26.47
C CYS A 9 50.71 39.98 -25.04
N LEU A 10 51.17 39.11 -24.12
CA LEU A 10 52.17 39.51 -23.10
C LEU A 10 52.96 38.29 -22.58
N LEU A 11 54.29 38.36 -22.70
CA LEU A 11 55.28 37.53 -22.01
C LEU A 11 55.62 38.18 -20.65
N GLY A 12 55.80 37.38 -19.60
CA GLY A 12 56.28 37.85 -18.30
C GLY A 12 56.54 36.72 -17.29
N PHE A 13 57.78 36.22 -17.32
CA PHE A 13 58.58 35.49 -16.32
C PHE A 13 58.01 35.31 -14.87
N ILE A 14 58.27 34.15 -14.25
CA ILE A 14 59.26 33.95 -13.15
C ILE A 14 59.12 32.55 -12.49
N SER A 15 60.27 31.90 -12.32
CA SER A 15 60.71 30.91 -11.32
C SER A 15 60.22 29.44 -11.34
N PHE A 16 61.23 28.58 -11.47
CA PHE A 16 61.29 27.17 -11.07
C PHE A 16 60.76 26.90 -9.66
N GLY A 17 60.07 25.76 -9.49
CA GLY A 17 59.70 25.19 -8.20
C GLY A 17 59.10 23.78 -8.35
N CYS A 18 59.96 22.77 -8.19
CA CYS A 18 59.71 21.36 -7.83
C CYS A 18 58.75 20.47 -8.64
N LEU A 19 59.31 19.33 -9.06
CA LEU A 19 58.62 18.14 -9.57
C LEU A 19 57.49 17.68 -8.63
N PHE A 20 56.27 17.63 -9.15
CA PHE A 20 55.31 16.57 -8.84
C PHE A 20 54.75 16.05 -10.16
N ALA A 21 55.05 14.78 -10.46
CA ALA A 21 54.51 14.10 -11.63
C ALA A 21 52.98 13.97 -11.51
N ARG A 22 52.25 14.40 -12.54
CA ARG A 22 50.82 14.06 -12.70
C ARG A 22 50.70 12.55 -12.95
N PRO A 23 49.68 11.85 -12.39
CA PRO A 23 49.41 10.47 -12.77
C PRO A 23 49.05 10.41 -14.26
N THR A 24 49.55 9.40 -14.96
CA THR A 24 49.26 9.15 -16.37
C THR A 24 47.84 8.59 -16.53
N ILE A 25 47.18 8.92 -17.66
CA ILE A 25 45.80 8.57 -18.06
C ILE A 25 45.44 7.07 -17.89
N ALA A 26 46.42 6.17 -17.78
CA ALA A 26 46.21 4.75 -17.51
C ALA A 26 45.74 4.46 -16.06
N ALA A 27 46.14 5.25 -15.07
CA ALA A 27 45.80 5.02 -13.66
C ALA A 27 44.40 5.51 -13.29
N GLU A 28 43.93 6.62 -13.90
CA GLU A 28 42.56 7.14 -13.70
C GLU A 28 41.50 6.16 -14.23
N ASN A 29 41.73 5.55 -15.39
CA ASN A 29 40.86 4.49 -15.93
C ASN A 29 40.75 3.28 -15.00
N ALA A 30 41.84 2.98 -14.28
CA ALA A 30 42.00 1.82 -13.43
C ALA A 30 41.26 1.94 -12.08
N GLN A 31 41.16 3.17 -11.55
CA GLN A 31 40.38 3.48 -10.35
C GLN A 31 38.88 3.51 -10.64
N GLN A 32 38.47 4.18 -11.72
CA GLN A 32 37.06 4.26 -12.14
C GLN A 32 36.49 2.85 -12.39
N TYR A 33 37.28 1.98 -13.01
CA TYR A 33 36.96 0.59 -13.23
C TYR A 33 36.57 -0.17 -11.94
N LEU A 34 37.35 -0.01 -10.86
CA LEU A 34 37.07 -0.69 -9.59
C LEU A 34 35.80 -0.14 -8.92
N ILE A 35 35.57 1.16 -9.05
CA ILE A 35 34.33 1.81 -8.60
C ILE A 35 33.13 1.20 -9.32
N ASP A 36 33.21 0.98 -10.63
CA ASP A 36 32.12 0.42 -11.41
C ASP A 36 31.85 -1.05 -11.04
N GLN A 37 32.90 -1.86 -10.82
CA GLN A 37 32.76 -3.24 -10.34
C GLN A 37 32.12 -3.30 -8.95
N ALA A 38 32.62 -2.49 -8.02
CA ALA A 38 32.12 -2.45 -6.66
C ALA A 38 30.65 -2.00 -6.61
N LYS A 39 30.27 -0.99 -7.42
CA LYS A 39 28.87 -0.55 -7.55
C LYS A 39 27.98 -1.62 -8.17
N ALA A 40 28.46 -2.33 -9.18
CA ALA A 40 27.70 -3.42 -9.80
C ALA A 40 27.39 -4.55 -8.80
N VAL A 41 28.34 -4.89 -7.92
CA VAL A 41 28.14 -5.88 -6.85
C VAL A 41 27.29 -5.33 -5.70
N ALA A 42 27.50 -4.07 -5.31
CA ALA A 42 26.78 -3.46 -4.21
C ALA A 42 25.30 -3.22 -4.53
N GLY A 43 24.94 -3.04 -5.80
CA GLY A 43 23.58 -2.70 -6.21
C GLY A 43 23.19 -1.33 -5.67
N GLN A 44 22.22 -1.29 -4.75
CA GLN A 44 21.79 -0.05 -4.07
C GLN A 44 22.58 0.26 -2.79
N ARG A 45 23.42 -0.67 -2.32
CA ARG A 45 24.22 -0.51 -1.09
C ARG A 45 25.33 0.52 -1.30
N GLU A 46 25.73 1.17 -0.22
CA GLU A 46 26.85 2.12 -0.26
C GLU A 46 28.16 1.36 -0.53
N VAL A 47 29.03 1.91 -1.37
CA VAL A 47 30.39 1.39 -1.59
C VAL A 47 31.37 2.34 -0.91
N ARG A 48 32.17 1.79 0.02
CA ARG A 48 33.18 2.56 0.74
C ARG A 48 34.55 1.96 0.50
N PHE A 49 35.51 2.77 0.07
CA PHE A 49 36.89 2.34 -0.14
C PHE A 49 37.73 2.59 1.12
N SER A 50 38.70 1.71 1.37
CA SER A 50 39.78 1.95 2.34
C SER A 50 40.72 3.08 1.87
N GLU A 51 41.81 3.36 2.59
CA GLU A 51 42.73 4.46 2.29
C GLU A 51 43.28 4.49 0.85
N THR A 52 43.34 3.34 0.17
CA THR A 52 43.79 3.20 -1.21
C THR A 52 42.72 2.62 -2.10
N MET A 53 42.57 3.23 -3.29
CA MET A 53 41.68 2.74 -4.35
C MET A 53 42.29 1.57 -5.15
N LEU A 54 43.60 1.37 -5.05
CA LEU A 54 44.36 0.34 -5.77
C LEU A 54 45.24 -0.46 -4.81
N PRO A 55 45.51 -1.75 -5.11
CA PRO A 55 46.46 -2.52 -4.32
C PRO A 55 47.86 -1.91 -4.46
N THR A 56 48.58 -1.87 -3.36
CA THR A 56 49.93 -1.30 -3.24
C THR A 56 51.03 -2.32 -3.57
N SER A 57 50.66 -3.59 -3.74
CA SER A 57 51.54 -4.70 -4.11
C SER A 57 50.82 -5.68 -5.04
N PRO A 58 51.50 -6.29 -6.03
CA PRO A 58 50.94 -7.36 -6.86
C PRO A 58 50.48 -8.61 -6.08
N ALA A 59 50.96 -8.77 -4.83
CA ALA A 59 50.52 -9.86 -3.95
C ALA A 59 49.17 -9.58 -3.26
N ASN A 60 48.62 -8.38 -3.42
CA ASN A 60 47.36 -7.93 -2.82
C ASN A 60 46.28 -7.70 -3.89
N VAL A 61 45.03 -7.76 -3.47
CA VAL A 61 43.84 -7.46 -4.29
C VAL A 61 42.86 -6.61 -3.50
N MET A 62 41.99 -5.87 -4.21
CA MET A 62 40.88 -5.20 -3.55
C MET A 62 39.72 -6.19 -3.39
N VAL A 63 39.07 -6.15 -2.23
CA VAL A 63 38.01 -7.10 -1.88
C VAL A 63 36.85 -6.32 -1.30
N GLY A 64 35.65 -6.53 -1.85
CA GLY A 64 34.39 -6.08 -1.28
C GLY A 64 33.94 -7.00 -0.16
N ILE A 65 33.92 -6.45 1.04
CA ILE A 65 33.43 -7.09 2.25
C ILE A 65 32.07 -6.49 2.56
N GLU A 66 31.03 -7.31 2.54
CA GLU A 66 29.66 -6.85 2.81
C GLU A 66 29.43 -6.76 4.32
N GLY A 67 28.67 -5.79 4.79
CA GLY A 67 28.30 -5.74 6.20
C GLY A 67 27.54 -4.47 6.55
N THR A 68 27.47 -4.16 7.83
CA THR A 68 26.74 -3.00 8.34
C THR A 68 27.66 -2.17 9.22
N PHE A 69 27.78 -0.87 8.93
CA PHE A 69 28.34 0.08 9.87
C PHE A 69 27.25 0.61 10.78
N TYR A 70 27.49 0.58 12.09
CA TYR A 70 26.60 1.25 13.04
C TYR A 70 26.98 2.70 13.20
N GLN A 71 25.97 3.57 13.21
CA GLN A 71 26.16 4.97 13.56
C GLN A 71 26.51 5.06 15.04
N VAL A 72 27.58 5.78 15.38
CA VAL A 72 27.99 5.98 16.76
C VAL A 72 27.24 7.14 17.40
N ASP A 73 26.68 6.92 18.60
CA ASP A 73 26.20 7.98 19.47
C ASP A 73 27.40 8.68 20.13
N LYS A 74 27.90 9.71 19.45
CA LYS A 74 29.12 10.44 19.84
C LYS A 74 28.96 11.07 21.23
N GLU A 75 27.77 11.59 21.55
CA GLU A 75 27.51 12.25 22.83
C GLU A 75 27.56 11.25 23.98
N ALA A 76 26.86 10.12 23.86
CA ALA A 76 26.87 9.08 24.87
C ALA A 76 28.26 8.48 25.09
N VAL A 77 29.00 8.23 23.99
CA VAL A 77 30.37 7.72 24.04
C VAL A 77 31.31 8.71 24.74
N LEU A 78 31.32 9.98 24.31
CA LEU A 78 32.18 11.00 24.91
C LEU A 78 31.86 11.19 26.39
N LYS A 79 30.56 11.22 26.75
CA LYS A 79 30.12 11.30 28.13
C LYS A 79 30.70 10.14 28.95
N ARG A 80 30.51 8.90 28.50
CA ARG A 80 30.99 7.72 29.24
C ARG A 80 32.50 7.68 29.40
N ILE A 81 33.26 7.99 28.35
CA ILE A 81 34.73 8.01 28.43
C ILE A 81 35.19 9.13 29.38
N ASN A 82 34.57 10.31 29.32
CA ASN A 82 34.93 11.43 30.19
C ASN A 82 34.55 11.21 31.65
N GLU A 83 33.48 10.48 31.94
CA GLU A 83 33.15 9.99 33.29
C GLU A 83 34.26 9.07 33.81
N ILE A 84 34.69 8.08 33.02
CA ILE A 84 35.78 7.16 33.39
C ILE A 84 37.09 7.93 33.63
N ARG A 85 37.42 8.90 32.78
CA ARG A 85 38.63 9.74 32.94
C ARG A 85 38.55 10.62 34.18
N LYS A 86 37.37 11.15 34.50
CA LYS A 86 37.15 11.97 35.70
C LYS A 86 37.26 11.13 36.97
N GLU A 87 36.65 9.95 36.97
CA GLU A 87 36.77 8.95 38.03
C GLU A 87 38.24 8.58 38.28
N ALA A 88 39.01 8.27 37.24
CA ALA A 88 40.42 7.94 37.35
C ALA A 88 41.27 9.09 37.93
N TYR A 89 40.93 10.34 37.61
CA TYR A 89 41.57 11.51 38.21
C TYR A 89 41.21 11.68 39.69
N ASP A 90 39.92 11.54 40.04
CA ASP A 90 39.45 11.66 41.43
C ASP A 90 40.02 10.55 42.32
N GLU A 91 40.27 9.37 41.76
CA GLU A 91 40.97 8.25 42.39
C GLU A 91 42.51 8.36 42.34
N GLN A 92 43.07 9.46 41.82
CA GLN A 92 44.51 9.71 41.72
C GLN A 92 45.27 8.64 40.90
N LEU A 93 44.61 8.05 39.91
CA LEU A 93 45.23 7.12 38.96
C LEU A 93 45.98 7.85 37.82
N VAL A 94 45.62 9.11 37.59
CA VAL A 94 46.28 10.03 36.66
C VAL A 94 46.40 11.42 37.29
N ASP A 95 47.46 12.16 36.93
CA ASP A 95 47.75 13.46 37.56
C ASP A 95 46.92 14.62 36.99
N THR A 96 46.39 14.48 35.78
CA THR A 96 45.63 15.52 35.09
C THR A 96 44.36 14.96 34.48
N TYR A 97 43.23 15.61 34.73
CA TYR A 97 42.00 15.35 34.00
C TYR A 97 41.96 16.16 32.70
N VAL A 98 41.95 15.46 31.57
CA VAL A 98 41.80 16.05 30.24
C VAL A 98 40.56 15.45 29.58
N PRO A 99 39.45 16.21 29.42
CA PRO A 99 38.28 15.76 28.67
C PRO A 99 38.66 15.43 27.23
N ILE A 100 38.30 14.24 26.78
CA ILE A 100 38.53 13.78 25.42
C ILE A 100 37.47 14.34 24.47
N LYS A 101 37.88 14.68 23.25
CA LYS A 101 37.03 15.19 22.17
C LYS A 101 36.88 14.16 21.04
N TRP A 102 35.86 14.30 20.20
CA TRP A 102 35.68 13.44 19.02
C TRP A 102 36.60 13.86 17.87
N SER A 103 37.16 12.91 17.13
CA SER A 103 37.84 13.11 15.84
C SER A 103 37.14 12.31 14.75
N ARG A 104 36.68 13.01 13.71
CA ARG A 104 36.09 12.39 12.51
C ARG A 104 37.11 11.56 11.74
N ALA A 105 38.37 11.98 11.71
CA ALA A 105 39.43 11.22 11.06
C ALA A 105 39.70 9.90 11.79
N LEU A 106 39.80 9.92 13.12
CA LEU A 106 39.94 8.69 13.92
C LEU A 106 38.71 7.79 13.78
N GLU A 107 37.51 8.34 13.63
CA GLU A 107 36.29 7.58 13.36
C GLU A 107 36.37 6.83 12.01
N GLU A 108 36.80 7.49 10.94
CA GLU A 108 36.93 6.85 9.62
C GLU A 108 38.03 5.78 9.60
N ILE A 109 39.16 6.03 10.30
CA ILE A 109 40.20 5.02 10.55
C ILE A 109 39.60 3.83 11.31
N ALA A 110 38.88 4.10 12.41
CA ALA A 110 38.28 3.07 13.24
C ALA A 110 37.24 2.24 12.47
N LYS A 111 36.45 2.84 11.57
CA LYS A 111 35.53 2.10 10.69
C LYS A 111 36.29 1.13 9.79
N THR A 112 37.34 1.57 9.10
CA THR A 112 38.16 0.66 8.27
C THR A 112 38.78 -0.46 9.10
N ARG A 113 39.34 -0.12 10.26
CA ARG A 113 39.92 -1.09 11.20
C ARG A 113 38.88 -2.08 11.72
N SER A 114 37.65 -1.66 11.99
CA SER A 114 36.59 -2.55 12.48
C SER A 114 36.22 -3.64 11.46
N VAL A 115 36.31 -3.35 10.16
CA VAL A 115 36.16 -4.37 9.13
C VAL A 115 37.32 -5.36 9.21
N GLU A 116 38.56 -4.89 9.17
CA GLU A 116 39.74 -5.77 9.18
C GLU A 116 39.81 -6.64 10.44
N SER A 117 39.62 -6.04 11.61
CA SER A 117 39.65 -6.73 12.91
C SER A 117 38.45 -7.64 13.15
N SER A 118 37.35 -7.50 12.40
CA SER A 118 36.27 -8.49 12.42
C SER A 118 36.71 -9.85 11.85
N PHE A 119 37.74 -9.90 11.00
CA PHE A 119 38.27 -11.15 10.45
C PHE A 119 39.53 -11.63 11.16
N VAL A 120 40.51 -10.74 11.37
CA VAL A 120 41.82 -11.17 11.90
C VAL A 120 41.79 -11.44 13.41
N LEU A 121 40.74 -10.99 14.11
CA LEU A 121 40.57 -11.08 15.56
C LEU A 121 41.80 -10.59 16.36
N ALA A 122 42.47 -9.55 15.83
CA ALA A 122 43.73 -9.03 16.34
C ALA A 122 43.98 -7.58 15.88
N HIS A 123 44.99 -6.95 16.48
CA HIS A 123 45.60 -5.69 16.02
C HIS A 123 46.48 -5.92 14.77
N ARG A 124 45.89 -6.45 13.69
CA ARG A 124 46.55 -6.73 12.40
C ARG A 124 45.69 -6.25 11.23
N ARG A 125 46.32 -5.99 10.09
CA ARG A 125 45.65 -5.65 8.82
C ARG A 125 45.27 -6.92 8.05
N LEU A 126 44.41 -6.77 7.03
CA LEU A 126 44.20 -7.81 6.02
C LEU A 126 45.39 -7.92 5.04
N THR A 127 46.37 -7.05 5.15
CA THR A 127 47.70 -7.14 4.50
C THR A 127 48.82 -7.36 5.53
N ASP A 128 50.07 -7.25 5.10
CA ASP A 128 51.29 -7.21 5.94
C ASP A 128 51.61 -5.79 6.47
N LYS A 129 50.81 -4.79 6.11
CA LYS A 129 50.96 -3.40 6.57
C LYS A 129 50.76 -3.28 8.09
N SER A 130 51.38 -2.25 8.66
CA SER A 130 51.13 -1.85 10.04
C SER A 130 49.71 -1.29 10.20
N ILE A 131 49.07 -1.52 11.36
CA ILE A 131 47.76 -0.93 11.68
C ILE A 131 47.78 0.60 11.74
N TRP A 132 48.98 1.17 11.90
CA TRP A 132 49.19 2.61 11.99
C TRP A 132 49.21 3.31 10.63
N THR A 133 49.27 2.56 9.52
CA THR A 133 49.22 3.15 8.17
C THR A 133 47.79 3.37 7.66
N VAL A 134 46.77 2.96 8.43
CA VAL A 134 45.38 3.27 8.07
C VAL A 134 45.17 4.76 8.17
N GLY A 135 44.86 5.39 7.05
CA GLY A 135 44.54 6.81 7.04
C GLY A 135 45.75 7.74 7.19
N ASP A 136 46.94 7.34 6.71
CA ASP A 136 48.12 8.21 6.59
C ASP A 136 47.82 9.55 5.86
N SER A 137 46.73 9.60 5.08
CA SER A 137 46.19 10.80 4.43
C SER A 137 45.51 11.81 5.37
N PHE A 138 45.15 11.44 6.61
CA PHE A 138 44.41 12.29 7.56
C PHE A 138 45.31 13.12 8.49
N ALA A 139 46.65 12.94 8.44
CA ALA A 139 47.64 13.74 9.18
C ALA A 139 47.45 13.79 10.73
N GLU A 140 46.71 12.87 11.35
CA GLU A 140 46.56 12.77 12.80
C GLU A 140 47.51 11.70 13.38
N ASN A 141 48.30 12.07 14.39
CA ASN A 141 49.20 11.14 15.09
C ASN A 141 48.36 10.21 16.00
N SER A 142 47.88 9.10 15.44
CA SER A 142 47.13 8.10 16.20
C SER A 142 48.08 7.30 17.09
N GLY A 143 47.79 7.27 18.39
CA GLY A 143 48.72 6.75 19.41
C GLY A 143 48.22 5.52 20.16
N GLY A 144 46.99 5.05 19.93
CA GLY A 144 46.41 3.90 20.63
C GLY A 144 45.18 3.32 19.90
N GLU A 145 44.95 2.02 20.08
CA GLU A 145 43.81 1.27 19.53
C GLU A 145 43.28 0.29 20.60
N ASN A 146 41.99 0.36 20.88
CA ASN A 146 41.26 -0.67 21.63
C ASN A 146 40.29 -1.37 20.67
N ILE A 147 40.14 -2.69 20.80
CA ILE A 147 39.22 -3.48 19.97
C ILE A 147 38.36 -4.39 20.84
N ALA A 148 37.07 -4.47 20.52
CA ALA A 148 36.11 -5.34 21.20
C ALA A 148 35.27 -6.09 20.16
N TRP A 149 34.87 -7.31 20.49
CA TRP A 149 33.86 -8.06 19.75
C TRP A 149 32.70 -8.35 20.69
N ASN A 150 31.51 -7.92 20.31
CA ASN A 150 30.33 -8.11 21.13
C ASN A 150 29.12 -8.54 20.29
N ASN A 151 28.12 -9.11 20.96
CA ASN A 151 26.93 -9.68 20.31
C ASN A 151 25.86 -8.62 19.98
N GLU A 152 26.12 -7.34 20.23
CA GLU A 152 25.12 -6.29 20.03
C GLU A 152 25.12 -5.82 18.58
N ARG A 153 23.97 -5.95 17.91
CA ARG A 153 23.79 -5.60 16.49
C ARG A 153 23.13 -4.23 16.35
N ALA A 154 23.71 -3.25 17.03
CA ALA A 154 23.14 -1.91 17.14
C ALA A 154 24.19 -0.89 17.59
N THR A 155 23.82 0.39 17.54
CA THR A 155 24.59 1.51 18.13
C THR A 155 24.95 1.32 19.60
N SER A 156 24.22 0.51 20.37
CA SER A 156 24.57 0.21 21.77
C SER A 156 25.92 -0.52 21.90
N ALA A 157 26.39 -1.21 20.84
CA ALA A 157 27.64 -1.94 20.80
C ALA A 157 28.86 -1.07 21.17
N PHE A 158 28.82 0.24 20.87
CA PHE A 158 29.88 1.17 21.21
C PHE A 158 30.02 1.38 22.73
N LEU A 159 28.90 1.55 23.43
CA LEU A 159 28.91 1.69 24.89
C LEU A 159 29.28 0.38 25.57
N SER A 160 28.83 -0.74 25.03
CA SER A 160 29.21 -2.06 25.53
C SER A 160 30.71 -2.33 25.35
N ALA A 161 31.31 -1.93 24.22
CA ALA A 161 32.76 -1.98 24.05
C ALA A 161 33.50 -1.10 25.08
N ILE A 162 33.04 0.14 25.33
CA ILE A 162 33.66 1.02 26.35
C ILE A 162 33.58 0.40 27.75
N ASN A 163 32.45 -0.24 28.09
CA ASN A 163 32.30 -0.90 29.38
C ASN A 163 33.17 -2.15 29.47
N GLN A 164 33.32 -2.94 28.40
CA GLN A 164 34.28 -4.05 28.34
C GLN A 164 35.73 -3.56 28.54
N PHE A 165 36.12 -2.46 27.90
CA PHE A 165 37.43 -1.85 28.11
C PHE A 165 37.62 -1.37 29.56
N TYR A 166 36.54 -0.93 30.21
CA TYR A 166 36.56 -0.45 31.58
C TYR A 166 36.68 -1.58 32.62
N GLU A 167 36.20 -2.79 32.32
CA GLU A 167 36.28 -3.95 33.22
C GLU A 167 37.72 -4.27 33.67
N GLU A 168 38.72 -3.94 32.85
CA GLU A 168 40.13 -4.07 33.19
C GLU A 168 40.60 -3.18 34.36
N LYS A 169 39.80 -2.19 34.78
CA LYS A 169 40.09 -1.34 35.94
C LYS A 169 40.42 -2.19 37.17
N ALA A 170 39.67 -3.26 37.41
CA ALA A 170 39.89 -4.12 38.58
C ALA A 170 41.30 -4.72 38.58
N THR A 171 41.73 -5.25 37.43
CA THR A 171 43.09 -5.77 37.20
C THR A 171 44.15 -4.68 37.37
N TYR A 172 43.90 -3.49 36.82
CA TYR A 172 44.82 -2.36 36.95
C TYR A 172 44.98 -1.90 38.40
N MET A 173 43.89 -1.85 39.17
CA MET A 173 43.92 -1.48 40.58
C MET A 173 44.64 -2.52 41.43
N GLN A 174 44.49 -3.81 41.11
CA GLN A 174 45.27 -4.86 41.76
C GLN A 174 46.76 -4.68 41.46
N TYR A 175 47.13 -4.46 40.20
CA TYR A 175 48.51 -4.19 39.81
C TYR A 175 49.10 -2.97 40.55
N LYS A 176 48.37 -1.87 40.67
CA LYS A 176 48.80 -0.68 41.42
C LYS A 176 49.05 -0.95 42.91
N LYS A 177 48.33 -1.92 43.50
CA LYS A 177 48.48 -2.30 44.91
C LYS A 177 49.61 -3.32 45.14
N THR A 178 49.78 -4.29 44.24
CA THR A 178 50.66 -5.44 44.45
C THR A 178 51.98 -5.36 43.67
N GLY A 179 52.04 -4.54 42.61
CA GLY A 179 53.13 -4.52 41.63
C GLY A 179 53.13 -5.71 40.67
N VAL A 180 52.16 -6.63 40.76
CA VAL A 180 52.09 -7.86 39.95
C VAL A 180 50.92 -7.78 38.99
N LEU A 181 51.19 -7.90 37.69
CA LEU A 181 50.17 -7.89 36.64
C LEU A 181 49.63 -9.31 36.42
N SER A 182 48.32 -9.50 36.63
CA SER A 182 47.65 -10.80 36.53
C SER A 182 46.67 -10.91 35.35
N GLY A 183 46.67 -9.93 34.44
CA GLY A 183 45.80 -9.90 33.26
C GLY A 183 46.00 -8.62 32.44
N GLU A 184 45.14 -8.43 31.43
CA GLU A 184 45.18 -7.26 30.56
C GLU A 184 44.73 -5.98 31.28
N THR A 185 45.41 -4.88 30.96
CA THR A 185 45.09 -3.53 31.47
C THR A 185 45.21 -2.46 30.38
N GLY A 186 45.54 -2.87 29.15
CA GLY A 186 45.85 -1.98 28.05
C GLY A 186 44.65 -1.14 27.61
N HIS A 187 43.45 -1.71 27.63
CA HIS A 187 42.23 -1.01 27.23
C HIS A 187 41.87 0.09 28.22
N TYR A 188 41.86 -0.24 29.52
CA TYR A 188 41.56 0.74 30.57
C TYR A 188 42.62 1.85 30.63
N THR A 189 43.91 1.47 30.62
CA THR A 189 45.02 2.45 30.69
C THR A 189 45.05 3.38 29.49
N SER A 190 44.71 2.89 28.29
CA SER A 190 44.55 3.74 27.11
C SER A 190 43.40 4.74 27.25
N MET A 191 42.23 4.32 27.77
CA MET A 191 41.09 5.23 27.98
C MET A 191 41.38 6.35 28.96
N ILE A 192 42.15 6.11 30.03
CA ILE A 192 42.46 7.12 31.06
C ILE A 192 43.69 7.97 30.74
N ASN A 193 44.46 7.64 29.70
CA ASN A 193 45.72 8.33 29.40
C ASN A 193 45.50 9.83 29.06
N PRO A 194 46.04 10.77 29.85
CA PRO A 194 45.83 12.21 29.63
C PRO A 194 46.48 12.74 28.35
N ASN A 195 47.45 12.01 27.77
CA ASN A 195 48.10 12.39 26.50
C ASN A 195 47.20 12.17 25.28
N TYR A 196 46.14 11.36 25.40
CA TYR A 196 45.13 11.22 24.37
C TYR A 196 44.04 12.26 24.59
N THR A 197 43.92 13.19 23.64
CA THR A 197 43.01 14.34 23.67
C THR A 197 41.84 14.16 22.71
N THR A 198 41.97 13.26 21.73
CA THR A 198 40.92 12.93 20.76
C THR A 198 40.65 11.44 20.67
N VAL A 199 39.41 11.07 20.33
CA VAL A 199 38.95 9.70 20.11
C VAL A 199 38.04 9.61 18.90
N GLY A 200 38.08 8.48 18.20
CA GLY A 200 37.06 8.08 17.23
C GLY A 200 36.77 6.59 17.35
N MET A 201 35.54 6.18 17.06
CA MET A 201 35.15 4.77 17.11
C MET A 201 34.40 4.34 15.85
N GLY A 202 34.61 3.09 15.43
CA GLY A 202 33.92 2.46 14.31
C GLY A 202 33.42 1.08 14.71
N GLY A 203 32.22 0.74 14.26
CA GLY A 203 31.55 -0.52 14.58
C GLY A 203 31.07 -1.19 13.30
N PHE A 204 31.55 -2.40 13.03
CA PHE A 204 31.18 -3.17 11.85
C PHE A 204 30.64 -4.54 12.24
N TRP A 205 29.48 -4.88 11.70
CA TRP A 205 28.88 -6.19 11.83
C TRP A 205 28.75 -6.86 10.47
N ASN A 206 29.04 -8.15 10.45
CA ASN A 206 28.97 -8.98 9.28
C ASN A 206 28.37 -10.34 9.66
N GLU A 207 27.20 -10.62 9.11
CA GLU A 207 26.43 -11.83 9.40
C GLU A 207 27.04 -13.11 8.81
N GLN A 208 27.92 -12.99 7.82
CA GLN A 208 28.52 -14.11 7.10
C GLN A 208 29.88 -14.55 7.69
N ASN A 209 30.32 -13.89 8.76
CA ASN A 209 31.54 -14.18 9.52
C ASN A 209 31.17 -14.65 10.95
N TYR A 210 31.97 -14.33 11.97
CA TYR A 210 31.74 -14.68 13.39
C TYR A 210 30.43 -14.14 14.01
N ASP A 211 29.62 -13.38 13.28
CA ASP A 211 28.32 -12.82 13.71
C ASP A 211 28.41 -11.94 14.99
N TRP A 212 29.56 -11.27 15.16
CA TRP A 212 29.81 -10.27 16.19
C TRP A 212 29.92 -8.88 15.57
N THR A 213 29.61 -7.85 16.36
CA THR A 213 29.99 -6.48 16.04
C THR A 213 31.41 -6.24 16.54
N CYS A 214 32.33 -6.02 15.60
CA CYS A 214 33.68 -5.56 15.92
C CYS A 214 33.64 -4.05 16.13
N VAL A 215 34.00 -3.59 17.32
CA VAL A 215 34.11 -2.17 17.67
C VAL A 215 35.57 -1.83 17.87
N VAL A 216 36.04 -0.81 17.16
CA VAL A 216 37.39 -0.28 17.29
C VAL A 216 37.31 1.14 17.85
N GLN A 217 38.15 1.42 18.83
CA GLN A 217 38.35 2.75 19.40
C GLN A 217 39.79 3.19 19.14
N ARG A 218 39.94 4.36 18.53
CA ARG A 218 41.23 4.96 18.15
C ARG A 218 41.46 6.23 18.95
N PHE A 219 42.69 6.41 19.40
CA PHE A 219 43.12 7.58 20.17
C PHE A 219 44.15 8.41 19.40
N GLY A 220 44.14 9.72 19.65
CA GLY A 220 45.10 10.68 19.10
C GLY A 220 45.45 11.78 20.10
N SER A 221 46.52 12.51 19.79
CA SER A 221 47.06 13.62 20.61
C SER A 221 47.06 14.98 19.89
N SER A 222 46.44 15.08 18.71
CA SER A 222 46.45 16.30 17.90
C SER A 222 45.47 17.37 18.44
N GLN A 223 45.85 18.66 18.29
CA GLN A 223 44.96 19.80 18.49
C GLN A 223 44.02 20.05 17.29
N TYR A 224 44.27 19.38 16.17
CA TYR A 224 43.44 19.45 14.96
C TYR A 224 42.26 18.48 15.09
N SER A 225 41.39 18.72 16.08
CA SER A 225 40.02 18.25 15.97
C SER A 225 39.39 19.07 14.85
N ASN A 226 39.16 18.49 13.67
CA ASN A 226 38.17 19.06 12.75
C ASN A 226 36.83 18.98 13.49
N GLU A 227 36.54 20.03 14.27
CA GLU A 227 35.34 20.14 15.07
C GLU A 227 34.14 20.10 14.11
N LEU A 228 33.20 19.19 14.42
CA LEU A 228 31.78 19.24 14.11
C LEU A 228 31.41 20.14 12.91
N SER A 229 31.67 19.68 11.69
CA SER A 229 30.71 19.89 10.60
C SER A 229 29.96 18.60 10.41
N ASP A 230 28.78 18.57 11.02
CA ASP A 230 27.76 17.56 10.84
C ASP A 230 27.15 17.75 9.45
N ASP A 231 27.81 17.20 8.42
CA ASP A 231 27.25 17.18 7.06
C ASP A 231 27.53 15.85 6.37
N SER A 232 27.32 14.76 7.09
CA SER A 232 27.11 13.46 6.43
C SER A 232 25.80 12.87 6.91
N THR A 233 24.78 13.07 6.08
CA THR A 233 23.50 12.36 6.04
C THR A 233 23.71 10.87 5.72
N SER A 234 24.62 10.16 6.40
CA SER A 234 24.73 8.72 6.28
C SER A 234 23.57 8.11 7.05
N THR A 235 22.61 7.62 6.27
CA THR A 235 21.42 6.87 6.67
C THR A 235 21.73 5.87 7.79
N GLU A 236 20.79 5.74 8.73
CA GLU A 236 20.74 4.72 9.78
C GLU A 236 21.40 3.40 9.35
N ASN A 237 22.32 2.87 10.17
CA ASN A 237 22.83 1.49 10.13
C ASN A 237 22.87 0.89 8.70
N GLY A 238 23.64 1.53 7.82
CA GLY A 238 23.61 1.23 6.40
C GLY A 238 24.37 -0.05 6.05
N GLN A 239 23.74 -0.91 5.25
CA GLN A 239 24.44 -1.98 4.56
C GLN A 239 25.44 -1.38 3.58
N VAL A 240 26.68 -1.84 3.65
CA VAL A 240 27.82 -1.34 2.89
C VAL A 240 28.56 -2.49 2.22
N VAL A 241 29.24 -2.18 1.12
CA VAL A 241 30.36 -2.97 0.61
C VAL A 241 31.64 -2.19 0.92
N GLN A 242 32.36 -2.60 1.97
CA GLN A 242 33.68 -2.06 2.29
C GLN A 242 34.71 -2.70 1.35
N VAL A 243 35.31 -1.90 0.48
CA VAL A 243 36.41 -2.30 -0.38
C VAL A 243 37.74 -2.15 0.37
N SER A 244 38.35 -3.28 0.71
CA SER A 244 39.59 -3.37 1.50
C SER A 244 40.70 -4.06 0.70
N GLU A 245 41.94 -3.63 0.90
CA GLU A 245 43.10 -4.33 0.35
C GLU A 245 43.38 -5.61 1.17
N VAL A 246 43.55 -6.74 0.49
CA VAL A 246 43.73 -8.06 1.10
C VAL A 246 44.88 -8.80 0.42
N SER A 247 45.75 -9.43 1.22
CA SER A 247 46.80 -10.30 0.66
C SER A 247 46.20 -11.59 0.11
N THR A 248 46.64 -11.98 -1.09
CA THR A 248 46.02 -13.07 -1.86
C THR A 248 46.16 -14.45 -1.21
N ASP A 249 47.15 -14.65 -0.34
CA ASP A 249 47.32 -15.84 0.49
C ASP A 249 46.20 -16.03 1.54
N LYS A 250 45.48 -14.95 1.87
CA LYS A 250 44.30 -14.98 2.75
C LYS A 250 43.01 -15.32 2.02
N LEU A 251 43.07 -15.52 0.70
CA LEU A 251 41.92 -15.90 -0.12
C LEU A 251 41.99 -17.38 -0.51
N SER A 252 40.87 -18.08 -0.38
CA SER A 252 40.72 -19.48 -0.81
C SER A 252 39.40 -19.67 -1.57
N GLN A 253 39.16 -20.85 -2.14
CA GLN A 253 37.88 -21.20 -2.80
C GLN A 253 37.39 -20.13 -3.80
N LEU A 254 38.27 -19.75 -4.74
CA LEU A 254 37.89 -18.82 -5.79
C LEU A 254 36.70 -19.39 -6.59
N MET A 255 35.74 -18.53 -6.89
CA MET A 255 34.51 -18.86 -7.64
C MET A 255 34.20 -17.74 -8.61
N LEU A 256 33.68 -18.11 -9.78
CA LEU A 256 33.17 -17.16 -10.77
C LEU A 256 31.66 -16.94 -10.58
N LYS A 257 31.26 -15.71 -10.24
CA LYS A 257 29.87 -15.28 -10.07
C LYS A 257 29.40 -14.49 -11.28
N GLY A 258 28.12 -14.65 -11.59
CA GLY A 258 27.45 -14.12 -12.78
C GLY A 258 26.27 -15.01 -13.17
N PRO A 259 25.42 -14.61 -14.13
CA PRO A 259 24.28 -15.40 -14.57
C PRO A 259 24.72 -16.64 -15.37
N ASP A 260 23.95 -17.73 -15.28
CA ASP A 260 24.15 -18.92 -16.13
C ASP A 260 23.61 -18.72 -17.56
N VAL A 261 22.73 -17.73 -17.73
CA VAL A 261 22.01 -17.46 -18.98
C VAL A 261 22.04 -15.97 -19.29
N LEU A 262 22.41 -15.63 -20.53
CA LEU A 262 22.40 -14.26 -21.05
C LEU A 262 21.31 -14.09 -22.09
N SER A 263 20.62 -12.95 -22.02
CA SER A 263 19.63 -12.56 -23.02
C SER A 263 20.27 -11.60 -24.01
N PHE A 264 20.46 -12.01 -25.26
CA PHE A 264 20.99 -11.15 -26.31
C PHE A 264 20.03 -9.96 -26.58
N PRO A 265 20.54 -8.71 -26.72
CA PRO A 265 21.95 -8.26 -26.71
C PRO A 265 22.44 -7.70 -25.36
N ASN A 266 21.77 -8.02 -24.24
CA ASN A 266 22.01 -7.39 -22.95
C ASN A 266 23.36 -7.80 -22.34
N VAL A 267 24.19 -6.81 -22.04
CA VAL A 267 25.48 -6.96 -21.33
C VAL A 267 25.23 -7.32 -19.86
N GLN A 268 26.05 -8.22 -19.29
CA GLN A 268 25.96 -8.61 -17.88
C GLN A 268 27.35 -8.63 -17.23
N GLY A 269 27.41 -8.28 -15.94
CA GLY A 269 28.65 -8.30 -15.15
C GLY A 269 28.92 -9.67 -14.53
N PHE A 270 30.15 -10.14 -14.65
CA PHE A 270 30.71 -11.28 -13.94
C PHE A 270 31.81 -10.78 -13.01
N TYR A 271 31.95 -11.43 -11.86
CA TYR A 271 32.95 -11.07 -10.86
C TYR A 271 33.47 -12.31 -10.14
N LEU A 272 34.67 -12.20 -9.57
CA LEU A 272 35.22 -13.25 -8.75
C LEU A 272 34.73 -13.11 -7.31
N SER A 273 34.49 -14.23 -6.64
CA SER A 273 34.32 -14.29 -5.19
C SER A 273 35.28 -15.31 -4.61
N ALA A 274 35.72 -15.11 -3.37
CA ALA A 274 36.60 -16.03 -2.67
C ALA A 274 36.20 -16.13 -1.20
N LYS A 275 36.68 -17.15 -0.49
CA LYS A 275 36.64 -17.18 0.96
C LYS A 275 37.78 -16.36 1.56
N LEU A 276 37.46 -15.40 2.42
CA LEU A 276 38.45 -14.63 3.19
C LEU A 276 38.78 -15.37 4.49
N LEU A 277 40.04 -15.73 4.69
CA LEU A 277 40.54 -16.48 5.85
C LEU A 277 39.73 -17.76 6.14
N ASN A 278 39.13 -18.36 5.11
CA ASN A 278 38.23 -19.53 5.14
C ASN A 278 36.86 -19.32 5.82
N GLU A 279 36.55 -18.11 6.28
CA GLU A 279 35.30 -17.80 6.99
C GLU A 279 34.19 -17.39 6.01
N GLU A 280 34.34 -16.25 5.35
CA GLU A 280 33.27 -15.59 4.59
C GLU A 280 33.51 -15.53 3.09
N SER A 281 32.43 -15.59 2.30
CA SER A 281 32.48 -15.33 0.85
C SER A 281 32.51 -13.83 0.54
N VAL A 282 33.67 -13.33 0.10
CA VAL A 282 33.89 -11.93 -0.29
C VAL A 282 33.96 -11.75 -1.79
N SER A 283 33.64 -10.55 -2.29
CA SER A 283 33.78 -10.21 -3.72
C SER A 283 35.20 -9.72 -4.01
N VAL A 284 35.84 -10.24 -5.05
CA VAL A 284 37.23 -9.91 -5.40
C VAL A 284 37.24 -8.96 -6.60
N PHE A 285 37.78 -7.76 -6.38
CA PHE A 285 37.95 -6.70 -7.37
C PHE A 285 39.44 -6.53 -7.62
N SER A 286 39.96 -7.04 -8.75
CA SER A 286 41.39 -6.94 -9.01
C SER A 286 41.67 -6.62 -10.48
N GLN A 287 42.62 -5.71 -10.69
CA GLN A 287 43.23 -5.46 -11.99
C GLN A 287 44.08 -6.65 -12.48
N GLY A 288 44.39 -7.60 -11.59
CA GLY A 288 45.12 -8.83 -11.90
C GLY A 288 44.23 -10.00 -12.33
N VAL A 289 42.91 -9.82 -12.45
CA VAL A 289 42.05 -10.88 -13.01
C VAL A 289 42.17 -10.90 -14.52
N HIS A 290 42.64 -12.01 -15.07
CA HIS A 290 42.63 -12.21 -16.51
C HIS A 290 41.34 -12.90 -16.94
N TRP A 291 40.55 -12.21 -17.75
CA TRP A 291 39.26 -12.68 -18.27
C TRP A 291 39.41 -13.23 -19.68
N GLU A 292 38.75 -14.35 -19.96
CA GLU A 292 38.75 -14.99 -21.28
C GLU A 292 37.36 -15.57 -21.61
N SER A 293 37.02 -15.56 -22.90
CA SER A 293 35.84 -16.25 -23.44
C SER A 293 36.29 -17.36 -24.37
N SER A 294 35.72 -18.55 -24.23
CA SER A 294 36.06 -19.68 -25.11
C SER A 294 35.62 -19.49 -26.57
N ASP A 295 34.67 -18.58 -26.83
CA ASP A 295 34.20 -18.22 -28.18
C ASP A 295 33.68 -16.77 -28.21
N GLU A 296 34.54 -15.85 -28.63
CA GLU A 296 34.22 -14.43 -28.75
C GLU A 296 33.12 -14.11 -29.78
N LYS A 297 32.80 -15.05 -30.69
CA LYS A 297 31.69 -14.87 -31.64
C LYS A 297 30.32 -15.06 -30.97
N ILE A 298 30.28 -15.79 -29.85
CA ILE A 298 29.07 -16.00 -29.03
C ILE A 298 28.96 -14.91 -27.98
N ALA A 299 30.02 -14.66 -27.21
CA ALA A 299 30.11 -13.56 -26.27
C ALA A 299 31.55 -13.15 -26.01
N GLN A 300 31.81 -11.85 -25.87
CA GLN A 300 33.11 -11.35 -25.43
C GLN A 300 33.05 -10.96 -23.96
N VAL A 301 34.14 -11.18 -23.23
CA VAL A 301 34.34 -10.65 -21.88
C VAL A 301 35.45 -9.61 -21.94
N ASN A 302 35.18 -8.40 -21.45
CA ASN A 302 36.24 -7.41 -21.35
C ASN A 302 37.05 -7.61 -20.06
N HIS A 303 38.13 -6.84 -19.91
CA HIS A 303 38.94 -6.87 -18.70
C HIS A 303 38.14 -6.60 -17.41
N LEU A 304 36.91 -6.05 -17.51
CA LEU A 304 35.94 -5.69 -16.46
C LEU A 304 35.14 -6.87 -15.92
N GLY A 305 35.21 -8.03 -16.59
CA GLY A 305 34.26 -9.12 -16.37
C GLY A 305 32.88 -8.82 -16.97
N GLN A 306 32.71 -7.75 -17.75
CA GLN A 306 31.45 -7.52 -18.46
C GLN A 306 31.41 -8.39 -19.70
N VAL A 307 30.36 -9.20 -19.79
CA VAL A 307 30.13 -10.13 -20.88
C VAL A 307 29.07 -9.56 -21.82
N THR A 308 29.48 -9.29 -23.06
CA THR A 308 28.61 -8.80 -24.13
C THR A 308 28.24 -9.96 -25.05
N PRO A 309 26.95 -10.35 -25.13
CA PRO A 309 26.51 -11.41 -26.04
C PRO A 309 26.40 -10.91 -27.49
N TYR A 310 26.84 -11.72 -28.45
CA TYR A 310 26.77 -11.44 -29.89
C TYR A 310 25.94 -12.47 -30.67
N ALA A 311 25.91 -13.73 -30.22
CA ALA A 311 25.16 -14.79 -30.89
C ALA A 311 24.59 -15.81 -29.90
N ILE A 312 23.53 -16.51 -30.31
CA ILE A 312 22.92 -17.60 -29.53
C ILE A 312 23.90 -18.77 -29.49
N GLY A 313 24.11 -19.35 -28.31
CA GLY A 313 25.00 -20.49 -28.15
C GLY A 313 25.42 -20.72 -26.70
N LYS A 314 26.37 -21.64 -26.50
CA LYS A 314 27.00 -21.86 -25.21
C LYS A 314 28.45 -21.43 -25.29
N VAL A 315 28.92 -20.70 -24.28
CA VAL A 315 30.30 -20.21 -24.19
C VAL A 315 30.78 -20.38 -22.76
N THR A 316 32.07 -20.63 -22.56
CA THR A 316 32.68 -20.69 -21.24
C THR A 316 33.40 -19.37 -20.98
N ILE A 317 33.04 -18.71 -19.89
CA ILE A 317 33.76 -17.52 -19.38
C ILE A 317 34.74 -17.99 -18.31
N SER A 318 35.97 -17.54 -18.41
CA SER A 318 37.07 -17.89 -17.52
C SER A 318 37.61 -16.64 -16.83
N ALA A 319 37.99 -16.78 -15.57
CA ALA A 319 38.69 -15.75 -14.81
C ALA A 319 39.88 -16.39 -14.09
N ASN A 320 41.08 -15.87 -14.35
CA ASN A 320 42.31 -16.30 -13.71
C ASN A 320 42.80 -15.26 -12.72
N LEU A 321 43.09 -15.69 -11.50
CA LEU A 321 43.76 -14.89 -10.47
C LEU A 321 44.90 -15.73 -9.89
N ASN A 322 46.14 -15.21 -9.96
CA ASN A 322 47.35 -15.84 -9.41
C ASN A 322 47.47 -17.35 -9.74
N ASN A 323 47.42 -17.68 -11.04
CA ASN A 323 47.50 -19.06 -11.58
C ASN A 323 46.33 -19.98 -11.21
N THR A 324 45.30 -19.47 -10.54
CA THR A 324 44.04 -20.21 -10.32
C THR A 324 43.00 -19.74 -11.32
N THR A 325 42.59 -20.62 -12.24
CA THR A 325 41.51 -20.36 -13.19
C THR A 325 40.21 -20.95 -12.70
N VAL A 326 39.16 -20.12 -12.65
CA VAL A 326 37.78 -20.56 -12.48
C VAL A 326 37.01 -20.32 -13.76
N THR A 327 36.05 -21.19 -14.06
CA THR A 327 35.27 -21.13 -15.30
C THR A 327 33.79 -21.26 -15.02
N LYS A 328 32.98 -20.71 -15.91
CA LYS A 328 31.52 -20.81 -15.86
C LYS A 328 30.97 -20.95 -17.28
N GLN A 329 30.18 -22.00 -17.51
CA GLN A 329 29.45 -22.15 -18.76
C GLN A 329 28.23 -21.22 -18.75
N VAL A 330 28.08 -20.46 -19.83
CA VAL A 330 27.03 -19.47 -20.03
C VAL A 330 26.25 -19.82 -21.30
N THR A 331 24.92 -19.81 -21.23
CA THR A 331 24.04 -19.98 -22.39
C THR A 331 23.51 -18.62 -22.85
N VAL A 332 23.83 -18.20 -24.07
CA VAL A 332 23.26 -17.02 -24.70
C VAL A 332 22.00 -17.43 -25.46
N ARG A 333 20.88 -16.78 -25.17
CA ARG A 333 19.58 -16.99 -25.82
C ARG A 333 18.95 -15.68 -26.24
N LYS A 334 17.95 -15.74 -27.12
CA LYS A 334 17.12 -14.58 -27.49
C LYS A 334 15.64 -14.89 -27.35
N MET A 335 14.84 -13.85 -27.14
CA MET A 335 13.39 -13.94 -27.20
C MET A 335 12.95 -14.23 -28.65
N VAL A 336 11.98 -15.12 -28.83
CA VAL A 336 11.51 -15.57 -30.15
C VAL A 336 10.09 -15.10 -30.42
N LYS A 337 9.16 -15.35 -29.49
CA LYS A 337 7.75 -14.98 -29.63
C LYS A 337 7.14 -14.68 -28.28
N ALA A 338 6.38 -13.58 -28.20
CA ALA A 338 5.49 -13.27 -27.08
C ALA A 338 4.10 -13.89 -27.33
N GLU A 339 3.40 -14.22 -26.26
CA GLU A 339 2.01 -14.67 -26.35
C GLU A 339 1.09 -13.57 -26.91
N GLU A 340 -0.03 -13.99 -27.52
CA GLU A 340 -1.05 -13.08 -28.01
C GLU A 340 -1.96 -12.65 -26.85
N ILE A 341 -2.21 -11.35 -26.71
CA ILE A 341 -3.00 -10.80 -25.61
C ILE A 341 -4.39 -10.41 -26.12
N HIS A 342 -5.43 -10.86 -25.42
CA HIS A 342 -6.81 -10.47 -25.68
C HIS A 342 -7.38 -9.78 -24.45
N VAL A 343 -7.86 -8.55 -24.62
CA VAL A 343 -8.45 -7.74 -23.55
C VAL A 343 -9.90 -7.44 -23.92
N SER A 344 -10.83 -7.85 -23.08
CA SER A 344 -12.22 -7.40 -23.18
C SER A 344 -12.42 -6.15 -22.33
N ASN A 345 -13.00 -5.10 -22.89
CA ASN A 345 -13.37 -3.90 -22.16
C ASN A 345 -14.80 -3.45 -22.47
N LYS A 346 -15.34 -2.60 -21.61
CA LYS A 346 -16.66 -2.01 -21.76
C LYS A 346 -16.53 -0.59 -22.28
N SER A 347 -17.43 -0.18 -23.16
CA SER A 347 -17.43 1.16 -23.74
C SER A 347 -17.46 2.22 -22.62
N GLY A 348 -16.51 3.18 -22.68
CA GLY A 348 -16.32 4.19 -21.62
C GLY A 348 -15.41 3.77 -20.46
N SER A 349 -14.92 2.53 -20.43
CA SER A 349 -13.92 2.06 -19.46
C SER A 349 -12.56 1.85 -20.12
N LEU A 350 -11.49 2.16 -19.39
CA LEU A 350 -10.12 1.90 -19.84
C LEU A 350 -9.83 0.38 -19.84
N PRO A 351 -9.27 -0.17 -20.92
CA PRO A 351 -8.80 -1.54 -20.94
C PRO A 351 -7.64 -1.73 -19.96
N ARG A 352 -7.60 -2.89 -19.30
CA ARG A 352 -6.52 -3.26 -18.37
C ARG A 352 -5.62 -4.26 -19.07
N PHE A 353 -4.37 -3.87 -19.29
CA PHE A 353 -3.36 -4.76 -19.84
C PHE A 353 -2.58 -5.44 -18.72
N PRO A 354 -2.03 -6.64 -18.97
CA PRO A 354 -1.16 -7.30 -18.01
C PRO A 354 0.20 -6.60 -17.95
N ASP A 355 0.80 -6.55 -16.76
CA ASP A 355 2.15 -5.99 -16.56
C ASP A 355 3.26 -6.94 -17.03
N LYS A 356 2.92 -8.21 -17.26
CA LYS A 356 3.83 -9.26 -17.75
C LYS A 356 3.15 -10.13 -18.81
N VAL A 357 3.94 -10.67 -19.72
CA VAL A 357 3.49 -11.60 -20.78
C VAL A 357 4.43 -12.79 -20.89
N LYS A 358 3.90 -13.94 -21.30
CA LYS A 358 4.74 -15.12 -21.58
C LYS A 358 5.54 -14.93 -22.85
N VAL A 359 6.84 -15.22 -22.75
CA VAL A 359 7.79 -15.12 -23.86
C VAL A 359 8.50 -16.47 -24.02
N SER A 360 8.49 -16.97 -25.24
CA SER A 360 9.26 -18.14 -25.66
C SER A 360 10.66 -17.73 -26.12
N TRP A 361 11.66 -18.54 -25.74
CA TRP A 361 13.07 -18.28 -25.99
C TRP A 361 13.64 -19.27 -27.01
N SER A 362 14.78 -18.92 -27.60
CA SER A 362 15.48 -19.75 -28.58
C SER A 362 15.99 -21.08 -28.04
N ASP A 363 16.09 -21.23 -26.72
CA ASP A 363 16.43 -22.47 -26.03
C ASP A 363 15.20 -23.36 -25.74
N GLY A 364 14.01 -22.94 -26.17
CA GLY A 364 12.73 -23.63 -25.94
C GLY A 364 12.07 -23.33 -24.59
N SER A 365 12.73 -22.55 -23.71
CA SER A 365 12.13 -22.16 -22.44
C SER A 365 11.05 -21.08 -22.61
N ILE A 366 10.19 -20.94 -21.60
CA ILE A 366 9.15 -19.91 -21.54
C ILE A 366 9.26 -19.20 -20.18
N THR A 367 9.26 -17.87 -20.19
CA THR A 367 9.28 -17.03 -18.97
C THR A 367 8.22 -15.95 -19.04
N GLU A 368 7.93 -15.30 -17.90
CA GLU A 368 7.07 -14.11 -17.85
C GLU A 368 7.92 -12.84 -17.83
N GLU A 369 7.81 -12.03 -18.88
CA GLU A 369 8.60 -10.82 -19.07
C GLU A 369 7.74 -9.57 -18.89
N LYS A 370 8.33 -8.52 -18.33
CA LYS A 370 7.64 -7.25 -18.10
C LYS A 370 7.36 -6.56 -19.44
N VAL A 371 6.13 -6.07 -19.61
CA VAL A 371 5.70 -5.30 -20.77
C VAL A 371 5.32 -3.87 -20.37
N ILE A 372 5.66 -2.91 -21.22
CA ILE A 372 5.25 -1.52 -21.12
C ILE A 372 4.28 -1.24 -22.26
N TRP A 373 3.05 -0.85 -21.90
CA TRP A 373 2.01 -0.47 -22.85
C TRP A 373 2.01 1.04 -23.08
N PRO A 374 1.65 1.53 -24.28
CA PRO A 374 1.56 2.95 -24.55
C PRO A 374 0.51 3.61 -23.64
N ALA A 375 0.81 4.83 -23.18
CA ALA A 375 -0.15 5.64 -22.44
C ALA A 375 -1.36 5.91 -23.34
N GLN A 376 -2.50 5.30 -23.00
CA GLN A 376 -3.68 5.36 -23.86
C GLN A 376 -4.35 6.73 -23.80
N LEU A 377 -4.66 7.29 -24.96
CA LEU A 377 -5.57 8.42 -25.10
C LEU A 377 -7.01 7.92 -24.88
N GLU A 378 -7.66 8.39 -23.81
CA GLU A 378 -8.96 7.93 -23.30
C GLU A 378 -10.11 7.96 -24.34
N SER A 379 -9.96 8.73 -25.42
CA SER A 379 -11.00 8.94 -26.45
C SER A 379 -11.22 7.73 -27.38
N ASN A 380 -10.25 6.83 -27.52
CA ASN A 380 -10.32 5.75 -28.53
C ASN A 380 -11.27 4.59 -28.15
N TYR A 381 -11.71 4.51 -26.90
CA TYR A 381 -12.49 3.38 -26.36
C TYR A 381 -13.93 3.74 -26.01
N GLN A 382 -14.36 4.95 -26.35
CA GLN A 382 -15.74 5.40 -26.26
C GLN A 382 -16.43 5.12 -27.61
N VAL A 383 -17.10 3.97 -27.71
CA VAL A 383 -17.69 3.50 -28.98
C VAL A 383 -19.17 3.20 -28.84
N LEU A 384 -19.96 3.57 -29.86
CA LEU A 384 -21.40 3.28 -29.94
C LEU A 384 -21.72 1.92 -30.56
N GLN A 385 -20.72 1.29 -31.16
CA GLN A 385 -20.81 -0.02 -31.78
C GLN A 385 -19.61 -0.86 -31.30
N PRO A 386 -19.74 -2.19 -31.20
CA PRO A 386 -18.61 -3.05 -30.89
C PRO A 386 -17.45 -2.78 -31.84
N LYS A 387 -16.24 -2.67 -31.28
CA LYS A 387 -15.03 -2.36 -32.05
C LYS A 387 -13.87 -3.17 -31.53
N THR A 388 -13.09 -3.72 -32.46
CA THR A 388 -11.82 -4.37 -32.16
C THR A 388 -10.68 -3.41 -32.53
N ASN A 389 -9.74 -3.19 -31.60
CA ASN A 389 -8.53 -2.40 -31.84
C ASN A 389 -7.29 -3.21 -31.50
N GLN A 390 -6.15 -2.86 -32.10
CA GLN A 390 -4.84 -3.41 -31.74
C GLN A 390 -3.98 -2.37 -31.03
N VAL A 391 -3.22 -2.82 -30.03
CA VAL A 391 -2.26 -2.01 -29.30
C VAL A 391 -0.97 -2.82 -29.16
N THR A 392 0.14 -2.21 -29.56
CA THR A 392 1.47 -2.78 -29.43
C THR A 392 2.10 -2.37 -28.10
N GLY A 393 2.54 -3.34 -27.29
CA GLY A 393 3.36 -3.16 -26.09
C GLY A 393 4.83 -3.50 -26.34
N HIS A 394 5.73 -2.94 -25.54
CA HIS A 394 7.18 -3.18 -25.62
C HIS A 394 7.66 -4.02 -24.44
N ILE A 395 8.39 -5.10 -24.69
CA ILE A 395 8.99 -5.92 -23.63
C ILE A 395 10.26 -5.24 -23.12
N VAL A 396 10.41 -5.14 -21.80
CA VAL A 396 11.56 -4.47 -21.18
C VAL A 396 12.86 -5.21 -21.52
N ASN A 397 13.94 -4.46 -21.82
CA ASN A 397 15.25 -4.99 -22.19
C ASN A 397 15.23 -5.90 -23.43
N SER A 398 14.30 -5.65 -24.36
CA SER A 398 14.15 -6.42 -25.59
C SER A 398 13.67 -5.52 -26.73
N GLU A 399 13.98 -5.91 -27.96
CA GLU A 399 13.39 -5.32 -29.18
C GLU A 399 12.05 -5.99 -29.53
N LEU A 400 11.68 -7.08 -28.86
CA LEU A 400 10.44 -7.80 -29.12
C LEU A 400 9.23 -7.00 -28.62
N SER A 401 8.21 -6.89 -29.48
CA SER A 401 6.91 -6.31 -29.14
C SER A 401 5.84 -7.39 -28.94
N VAL A 402 4.77 -7.02 -28.24
CA VAL A 402 3.57 -7.84 -28.05
C VAL A 402 2.35 -7.09 -28.56
N GLU A 403 1.49 -7.80 -29.30
CA GLU A 403 0.23 -7.24 -29.79
C GLU A 403 -0.92 -7.65 -28.87
N ALA A 404 -1.68 -6.65 -28.41
CA ALA A 404 -2.94 -6.86 -27.70
C ALA A 404 -4.12 -6.51 -28.60
N THR A 405 -5.06 -7.44 -28.70
CA THR A 405 -6.37 -7.21 -29.32
C THR A 405 -7.37 -6.81 -28.24
N ILE A 406 -8.08 -5.71 -28.47
CA ILE A 406 -9.05 -5.15 -27.53
C ILE A 406 -10.43 -5.24 -28.13
N ASP A 407 -11.33 -5.98 -27.48
CA ASP A 407 -12.73 -6.10 -27.87
C ASP A 407 -13.61 -5.25 -26.94
N THR A 408 -14.16 -4.16 -27.48
CA THR A 408 -15.01 -3.25 -26.71
C THR A 408 -16.49 -3.59 -26.85
N ALA A 409 -17.13 -3.98 -25.75
CA ALA A 409 -18.56 -4.24 -25.68
C ALA A 409 -19.38 -2.97 -25.40
N VAL A 410 -20.59 -2.90 -25.97
CA VAL A 410 -21.54 -1.79 -25.76
C VAL A 410 -22.76 -2.26 -24.99
N VAL A 411 -23.53 -1.33 -24.41
CA VAL A 411 -24.77 -1.66 -23.70
C VAL A 411 -25.76 -2.31 -24.67
N SER A 412 -26.16 -3.54 -24.37
CA SER A 412 -27.15 -4.29 -25.15
C SER A 412 -28.54 -4.14 -24.54
N GLN A 413 -28.66 -4.35 -23.23
CA GLN A 413 -29.94 -4.29 -22.53
C GLN A 413 -29.75 -3.77 -21.10
N ILE A 414 -30.72 -3.00 -20.62
CA ILE A 414 -30.81 -2.53 -19.23
C ILE A 414 -32.10 -3.11 -18.65
N GLN A 415 -32.02 -3.79 -17.51
CA GLN A 415 -33.21 -4.33 -16.86
C GLN A 415 -34.04 -3.20 -16.23
N PRO A 416 -35.35 -3.09 -16.53
CA PRO A 416 -36.22 -2.12 -15.88
C PRO A 416 -36.36 -2.38 -14.38
N LEU A 417 -36.39 -1.31 -13.58
CA LEU A 417 -36.56 -1.39 -12.14
C LEU A 417 -38.05 -1.42 -11.77
N ASN A 418 -38.50 -2.39 -10.99
CA ASN A 418 -39.88 -2.45 -10.49
C ASN A 418 -39.90 -2.41 -8.96
N LEU A 419 -40.54 -1.40 -8.39
CA LEU A 419 -40.62 -1.19 -6.93
C LEU A 419 -42.07 -1.07 -6.47
N SER A 420 -42.29 -1.21 -5.16
CA SER A 420 -43.58 -0.93 -4.51
C SER A 420 -43.37 -0.07 -3.27
N THR A 421 -44.31 0.82 -2.97
CA THR A 421 -44.32 1.66 -1.76
C THR A 421 -45.75 1.98 -1.34
N TYR A 422 -45.93 2.58 -0.16
CA TYR A 422 -47.22 3.10 0.26
C TYR A 422 -47.39 4.58 -0.10
N SER A 423 -48.63 5.02 -0.23
CA SER A 423 -48.94 6.42 -0.48
C SER A 423 -48.29 7.33 0.56
N GLY A 424 -47.55 8.33 0.08
CA GLY A 424 -46.81 9.27 0.90
C GLY A 424 -45.42 8.81 1.34
N GLU A 425 -44.96 7.61 0.95
CA GLU A 425 -43.61 7.13 1.25
C GLU A 425 -42.72 7.22 0.00
N ILE A 426 -41.58 7.92 0.10
CA ILE A 426 -40.59 7.96 -0.98
C ILE A 426 -39.65 6.76 -0.83
N PRO A 427 -39.62 5.81 -1.78
CA PRO A 427 -38.76 4.65 -1.69
C PRO A 427 -37.30 5.04 -1.92
N GLN A 428 -36.39 4.30 -1.31
CA GLN A 428 -34.97 4.40 -1.65
C GLN A 428 -34.71 3.73 -3.01
N LEU A 429 -34.17 4.48 -3.96
CA LEU A 429 -33.80 3.96 -5.27
C LEU A 429 -32.39 3.34 -5.21
N PRO A 430 -32.14 2.21 -5.91
CA PRO A 430 -30.81 1.59 -5.94
C PRO A 430 -29.85 2.44 -6.76
N ASN A 431 -28.64 2.67 -6.24
CA ASN A 431 -27.62 3.43 -6.95
C ASN A 431 -26.94 2.61 -8.07
N LEU A 432 -27.15 1.30 -8.10
CA LEU A 432 -26.56 0.36 -9.06
C LEU A 432 -27.64 -0.51 -9.70
N ILE A 433 -27.55 -0.73 -11.01
CA ILE A 433 -28.43 -1.65 -11.75
C ILE A 433 -27.66 -2.62 -12.63
N PRO A 434 -28.18 -3.83 -12.88
CA PRO A 434 -27.57 -4.75 -13.84
C PRO A 434 -27.74 -4.24 -15.27
N VAL A 435 -26.62 -4.21 -15.99
CA VAL A 435 -26.52 -3.88 -17.42
C VAL A 435 -25.94 -5.07 -18.16
N ILE A 436 -26.63 -5.51 -19.21
CA ILE A 436 -26.22 -6.58 -20.11
C ILE A 436 -25.50 -5.95 -21.30
N TRP A 437 -24.29 -6.42 -21.58
CA TRP A 437 -23.43 -5.92 -22.64
C TRP A 437 -23.58 -6.77 -23.92
N SER A 438 -23.08 -6.27 -25.06
CA SER A 438 -23.15 -6.94 -26.36
C SER A 438 -22.43 -8.29 -26.40
N ASP A 439 -21.46 -8.49 -25.51
CA ASP A 439 -20.75 -9.75 -25.28
C ASP A 439 -21.49 -10.71 -24.33
N LYS A 440 -22.72 -10.36 -23.93
CA LYS A 440 -23.58 -11.07 -22.96
C LYS A 440 -23.09 -11.04 -21.51
N SER A 441 -22.03 -10.30 -21.20
CA SER A 441 -21.60 -10.08 -19.82
C SER A 441 -22.59 -9.17 -19.09
N ILE A 442 -22.60 -9.24 -17.75
CA ILE A 442 -23.43 -8.42 -16.89
C ILE A 442 -22.53 -7.65 -15.91
N SER A 443 -22.75 -6.34 -15.73
CA SER A 443 -22.19 -5.58 -14.61
C SER A 443 -23.23 -4.69 -13.93
N LEU A 444 -22.92 -4.31 -12.69
CA LEU A 444 -23.65 -3.30 -11.95
C LEU A 444 -23.12 -1.92 -12.32
N GLU A 445 -23.97 -1.08 -12.91
CA GLU A 445 -23.63 0.28 -13.33
C GLU A 445 -24.36 1.32 -12.49
N SER A 446 -23.68 2.44 -12.24
CA SER A 446 -24.23 3.54 -11.44
C SER A 446 -25.35 4.25 -12.17
N VAL A 447 -26.43 4.56 -11.46
CA VAL A 447 -27.60 5.27 -12.00
C VAL A 447 -27.85 6.55 -11.24
N GLU A 448 -28.01 7.63 -11.97
CA GLU A 448 -28.59 8.87 -11.48
C GLU A 448 -30.09 8.88 -11.80
N TRP A 449 -30.91 8.72 -10.78
CA TRP A 449 -32.36 8.71 -10.92
C TRP A 449 -32.94 10.13 -10.94
N ALA A 450 -34.00 10.33 -11.72
CA ALA A 450 -34.86 11.49 -11.55
C ALA A 450 -35.46 11.49 -10.14
N LYS A 451 -35.44 12.65 -9.48
CA LYS A 451 -35.90 12.80 -8.10
C LYS A 451 -37.42 12.54 -8.01
N LEU A 452 -37.80 11.59 -7.16
CA LEU A 452 -39.20 11.40 -6.75
C LEU A 452 -39.57 12.47 -5.72
N THR A 453 -40.75 13.08 -5.87
CA THR A 453 -41.27 14.08 -4.93
C THR A 453 -42.39 13.49 -4.07
N GLN A 454 -42.64 14.14 -2.94
CA GLN A 454 -43.74 13.77 -2.04
C GLN A 454 -45.11 13.79 -2.74
N GLU A 455 -45.32 14.77 -3.63
CA GLU A 455 -46.55 14.91 -4.42
C GLU A 455 -46.74 13.74 -5.38
N MET A 456 -45.67 13.28 -6.05
CA MET A 456 -45.73 12.18 -7.00
C MET A 456 -46.13 10.85 -6.34
N VAL A 457 -45.77 10.64 -5.07
CA VAL A 457 -46.04 9.41 -4.32
C VAL A 457 -47.26 9.49 -3.41
N THR A 458 -47.89 10.66 -3.29
CA THR A 458 -49.12 10.83 -2.50
C THR A 458 -50.32 10.63 -3.41
N VAL A 459 -50.94 9.47 -3.29
CA VAL A 459 -52.10 9.05 -4.09
C VAL A 459 -53.32 8.86 -3.19
N LYS A 460 -54.52 8.75 -3.78
CA LYS A 460 -55.78 8.46 -3.06
C LYS A 460 -56.35 7.08 -3.37
N GLU A 461 -55.76 6.40 -4.35
CA GLU A 461 -56.04 5.03 -4.77
C GLU A 461 -54.73 4.39 -5.25
N ASP A 462 -54.70 3.07 -5.41
CA ASP A 462 -53.52 2.35 -5.90
C ASP A 462 -53.14 2.85 -7.30
N LYS A 463 -51.86 3.19 -7.51
CA LYS A 463 -51.39 3.81 -8.76
C LYS A 463 -50.01 3.29 -9.17
N GLN A 464 -49.80 3.18 -10.49
CA GLN A 464 -48.46 2.99 -11.06
C GLN A 464 -47.87 4.31 -11.56
N LEU A 465 -46.62 4.58 -11.20
CA LEU A 465 -45.86 5.73 -11.64
C LEU A 465 -44.60 5.26 -12.40
N ALA A 466 -44.45 5.69 -13.66
CA ALA A 466 -43.21 5.51 -14.39
C ALA A 466 -42.20 6.60 -14.00
N PHE A 467 -40.94 6.22 -13.81
CA PHE A 467 -39.83 7.13 -13.58
C PHE A 467 -38.62 6.71 -14.40
N SER A 468 -37.62 7.59 -14.52
CA SER A 468 -36.43 7.32 -15.32
C SER A 468 -35.16 7.72 -14.60
N GLY A 469 -34.06 7.06 -14.97
CA GLY A 469 -32.71 7.43 -14.59
C GLY A 469 -31.78 7.42 -15.80
N ILE A 470 -30.52 7.78 -15.56
CA ILE A 470 -29.45 7.79 -16.55
C ILE A 470 -28.24 7.06 -15.95
N LEU A 471 -27.59 6.20 -16.73
CA LEU A 471 -26.32 5.61 -16.32
C LEU A 471 -25.25 6.71 -16.20
N SER A 472 -24.68 6.89 -15.00
CA SER A 472 -23.69 7.93 -14.71
C SER A 472 -22.25 7.47 -14.89
N SER A 473 -22.00 6.16 -14.82
CA SER A 473 -20.70 5.55 -15.10
C SER A 473 -20.35 5.49 -16.60
N LEU A 474 -21.31 5.79 -17.48
CA LEU A 474 -21.15 5.62 -18.93
C LEU A 474 -21.29 6.94 -19.69
N TRP A 475 -20.41 7.13 -20.67
CA TRP A 475 -20.36 8.31 -21.52
C TRP A 475 -21.65 8.55 -22.33
N SER A 476 -22.30 7.47 -22.79
CA SER A 476 -23.50 7.52 -23.64
C SER A 476 -24.79 7.84 -22.86
N ARG A 477 -24.72 7.93 -21.52
CA ARG A 477 -25.84 8.32 -20.65
C ARG A 477 -27.15 7.58 -20.99
N ASN A 478 -27.06 6.25 -21.08
CA ASN A 478 -28.21 5.42 -21.45
C ASN A 478 -29.36 5.61 -20.45
N LYS A 479 -30.59 5.69 -20.98
CA LYS A 479 -31.80 5.82 -20.18
C LYS A 479 -32.13 4.52 -19.48
N VAL A 480 -32.48 4.63 -18.21
CA VAL A 480 -32.99 3.54 -17.37
C VAL A 480 -34.47 3.82 -17.10
N GLN A 481 -35.32 2.81 -17.25
CA GLN A 481 -36.75 2.92 -16.94
C GLN A 481 -37.06 2.21 -15.61
N GLY A 482 -37.95 2.81 -14.83
CA GLY A 482 -38.48 2.23 -13.61
C GLY A 482 -39.99 2.40 -13.49
N THR A 483 -40.63 1.46 -12.80
CA THR A 483 -42.05 1.51 -12.43
C THR A 483 -42.18 1.41 -10.92
N LEU A 484 -42.90 2.35 -10.32
CA LEU A 484 -43.23 2.37 -8.90
C LEU A 484 -44.72 2.06 -8.72
N ASN A 485 -45.03 0.99 -8.01
CA ASN A 485 -46.38 0.62 -7.62
C ASN A 485 -46.70 1.24 -6.25
N ILE A 486 -47.53 2.27 -6.21
CA ILE A 486 -47.91 2.98 -4.99
C ILE A 486 -49.24 2.43 -4.51
N ARG A 487 -49.28 1.94 -3.26
CA ARG A 487 -50.48 1.37 -2.64
C ARG A 487 -51.06 2.28 -1.58
N MET A 488 -52.38 2.39 -1.51
CA MET A 488 -53.06 3.07 -0.42
C MET A 488 -53.13 2.20 0.84
N PRO A 489 -52.62 2.66 1.99
CA PRO A 489 -52.82 1.95 3.25
C PRO A 489 -54.30 1.91 3.64
N LYS A 490 -54.85 0.70 3.79
CA LYS A 490 -56.27 0.48 4.04
C LYS A 490 -56.55 -0.68 5.00
N GLU A 491 -57.66 -0.59 5.73
CA GLU A 491 -58.26 -1.64 6.55
C GLU A 491 -59.59 -2.11 5.95
N THR A 492 -60.04 -3.29 6.36
CA THR A 492 -61.28 -3.89 5.87
C THR A 492 -62.41 -3.62 6.83
N ILE A 493 -63.53 -3.09 6.33
CA ILE A 493 -64.76 -2.91 7.12
C ILE A 493 -65.74 -4.03 6.77
N TYR A 494 -66.24 -4.72 7.78
CA TYR A 494 -67.20 -5.81 7.65
C TYR A 494 -68.62 -5.31 7.92
N ARG A 495 -69.61 -5.86 7.20
CA ARG A 495 -71.05 -5.62 7.42
C ARG A 495 -71.70 -6.88 8.01
N LEU A 496 -72.52 -6.70 9.04
CA LEU A 496 -73.32 -7.76 9.66
C LEU A 496 -74.77 -7.33 9.80
N TYR A 497 -75.70 -8.25 9.57
CA TYR A 497 -77.14 -8.03 9.68
C TYR A 497 -77.74 -8.82 10.86
N ASN A 498 -78.53 -8.17 11.70
CA ASN A 498 -79.27 -8.83 12.77
C ASN A 498 -80.71 -9.15 12.32
N PRO A 499 -81.08 -10.43 12.11
CA PRO A 499 -82.43 -10.79 11.67
C PRO A 499 -83.51 -10.51 12.72
N ASN A 500 -83.15 -10.36 14.00
CA ASN A 500 -84.12 -10.14 15.07
C ASN A 500 -84.48 -8.67 15.26
N SER A 501 -83.56 -7.74 14.93
CA SER A 501 -83.75 -6.30 15.10
C SER A 501 -83.83 -5.52 13.78
N GLY A 502 -83.35 -6.09 12.68
CA GLY A 502 -83.21 -5.39 11.39
C GLY A 502 -81.98 -4.49 11.29
N GLU A 503 -81.12 -4.47 12.31
CA GLU A 503 -79.92 -3.62 12.38
C GLU A 503 -78.78 -4.12 11.47
N HIS A 504 -78.05 -3.17 10.88
CA HIS A 504 -76.74 -3.45 10.28
C HIS A 504 -75.62 -2.88 11.14
N PHE A 505 -74.64 -3.73 11.45
CA PHE A 505 -73.45 -3.37 12.21
C PHE A 505 -72.22 -3.38 11.32
N TYR A 506 -71.38 -2.35 11.48
CA TYR A 506 -70.16 -2.14 10.72
C TYR A 506 -68.95 -2.10 11.66
N THR A 507 -67.92 -2.88 11.33
CA THR A 507 -66.71 -2.96 12.15
C THR A 507 -65.47 -3.33 11.34
N SER A 508 -64.32 -2.76 11.71
CA SER A 508 -62.99 -3.22 11.25
C SER A 508 -62.48 -4.44 12.04
N SER A 509 -63.08 -4.73 13.20
CA SER A 509 -62.67 -5.79 14.09
C SER A 509 -63.22 -7.14 13.64
N THR A 510 -62.31 -8.05 13.29
CA THR A 510 -62.66 -9.45 13.02
C THR A 510 -63.23 -10.15 14.25
N ALA A 511 -62.80 -9.77 15.46
CA ALA A 511 -63.29 -10.35 16.70
C ALA A 511 -64.76 -9.95 17.00
N GLU A 512 -65.13 -8.69 16.76
CA GLU A 512 -66.53 -8.24 16.89
C GLU A 512 -67.42 -8.94 15.85
N ARG A 513 -66.97 -8.99 14.59
CA ARG A 513 -67.65 -9.72 13.52
C ARG A 513 -67.89 -11.19 13.90
N ASP A 514 -66.84 -11.89 14.31
CA ASP A 514 -66.92 -13.32 14.60
C ASP A 514 -67.72 -13.60 15.87
N GLY A 515 -67.67 -12.71 16.86
CA GLY A 515 -68.47 -12.78 18.07
C GLY A 515 -69.97 -12.61 17.78
N LEU A 516 -70.34 -11.59 17.02
CA LEU A 516 -71.73 -11.34 16.62
C LEU A 516 -72.29 -12.47 15.75
N ALA A 517 -71.48 -13.01 14.82
CA ALA A 517 -71.87 -14.14 14.00
C ALA A 517 -72.24 -15.37 14.86
N LYS A 518 -71.48 -15.66 15.92
CA LYS A 518 -71.80 -16.74 16.88
C LYS A 518 -73.10 -16.49 17.65
N LEU A 519 -73.47 -15.23 17.85
CA LEU A 519 -74.72 -14.82 18.51
C LEU A 519 -75.93 -14.77 17.54
N GLY A 520 -75.77 -15.27 16.32
CA GLY A 520 -76.85 -15.40 15.34
C GLY A 520 -76.99 -14.22 14.37
N TRP A 521 -76.04 -13.28 14.36
CA TRP A 521 -75.98 -12.25 13.31
C TRP A 521 -75.48 -12.87 11.99
N LYS A 522 -76.00 -12.38 10.87
CA LYS A 522 -75.56 -12.79 9.54
C LYS A 522 -74.41 -11.90 9.08
N ALA A 523 -73.20 -12.47 8.96
CA ALA A 523 -72.10 -11.76 8.30
C ALA A 523 -72.38 -11.65 6.79
N GLU A 524 -72.33 -10.43 6.25
CA GLU A 524 -72.64 -10.15 4.84
C GLU A 524 -71.38 -9.91 4.00
N GLY A 525 -70.20 -10.01 4.61
CA GLY A 525 -68.91 -9.88 3.95
C GLY A 525 -68.26 -8.51 4.16
N ILE A 526 -67.38 -8.14 3.22
CA ILE A 526 -66.67 -6.86 3.23
C ILE A 526 -67.63 -5.78 2.74
N ALA A 527 -67.82 -4.77 3.58
CA ALA A 527 -68.61 -3.60 3.28
C ALA A 527 -67.84 -2.64 2.37
N TRP A 528 -66.59 -2.31 2.73
CA TRP A 528 -65.64 -1.48 1.98
C TRP A 528 -64.24 -1.56 2.60
N TYR A 529 -63.25 -0.94 1.94
CA TYR A 529 -61.92 -0.70 2.52
C TYR A 529 -61.76 0.76 2.96
N ALA A 530 -61.56 0.98 4.26
CA ALA A 530 -61.32 2.31 4.81
C ALA A 530 -59.82 2.64 4.83
N PRO A 531 -59.39 3.90 4.62
CA PRO A 531 -57.99 4.26 4.81
C PRO A 531 -57.58 4.14 6.28
N LEU A 532 -56.29 3.91 6.54
CA LEU A 532 -55.76 3.86 7.92
C LEU A 532 -55.64 5.24 8.60
N LYS A 533 -55.79 6.33 7.83
CA LYS A 533 -55.72 7.73 8.29
C LYS A 533 -56.72 8.58 7.51
N GLY A 534 -57.22 9.64 8.11
CA GLY A 534 -58.16 10.58 7.49
C GLY A 534 -59.09 11.20 8.52
N ASP A 535 -60.29 11.58 8.10
CA ASP A 535 -61.30 12.10 9.01
C ASP A 535 -61.97 10.95 9.78
N PRO A 536 -62.09 11.00 11.10
CA PRO A 536 -62.64 9.87 11.87
C PRO A 536 -64.12 9.64 11.55
N VAL A 537 -64.50 8.38 11.39
CA VAL A 537 -65.91 7.94 11.41
C VAL A 537 -66.22 7.44 12.81
N TYR A 538 -66.97 8.25 13.55
CA TYR A 538 -67.36 7.98 14.92
C TYR A 538 -68.46 6.93 14.99
N ARG A 539 -68.31 5.95 15.89
CA ARG A 539 -69.32 4.92 16.20
C ARG A 539 -69.98 5.26 17.54
N LEU A 540 -71.30 5.32 17.55
CA LEU A 540 -72.08 5.59 18.76
C LEU A 540 -73.12 4.50 18.98
N TYR A 541 -73.31 4.10 20.24
CA TYR A 541 -74.27 3.08 20.65
C TYR A 541 -75.42 3.69 21.47
N ASN A 542 -76.66 3.38 21.09
CA ASN A 542 -77.85 3.74 21.85
C ASN A 542 -78.29 2.58 22.77
N PRO A 543 -78.09 2.67 24.09
CA PRO A 543 -78.48 1.59 25.00
C PRO A 543 -80.00 1.38 25.10
N ASN A 544 -80.82 2.38 24.75
CA ASN A 544 -82.28 2.31 24.86
C ASN A 544 -82.92 1.68 23.62
N ALA A 545 -82.30 1.84 22.45
CA ALA A 545 -82.77 1.27 21.19
C ALA A 545 -82.02 -0.01 20.78
N SER A 546 -80.87 -0.28 21.41
CA SER A 546 -79.88 -1.26 20.98
C SER A 546 -79.49 -1.06 19.52
N ASP A 547 -79.07 0.17 19.17
CA ASP A 547 -78.77 0.60 17.79
C ASP A 547 -77.40 1.30 17.70
N HIS A 548 -76.73 1.20 16.55
CA HIS A 548 -75.47 1.91 16.28
C HIS A 548 -75.64 3.00 15.22
N HIS A 549 -74.92 4.11 15.44
CA HIS A 549 -74.84 5.23 14.49
C HIS A 549 -73.40 5.51 14.11
N TYR A 550 -73.19 5.86 12.83
CA TYR A 550 -71.87 6.17 12.28
C TYR A 550 -71.87 7.55 11.61
N THR A 551 -70.93 8.40 12.00
CA THR A 551 -70.86 9.77 11.47
C THR A 551 -69.45 10.35 11.50
N THR A 552 -69.10 11.14 10.48
CA THR A 552 -67.92 12.00 10.49
C THR A 552 -68.18 13.35 11.18
N SER A 553 -69.46 13.69 11.43
CA SER A 553 -69.85 14.95 12.05
C SER A 553 -69.59 14.94 13.54
N LYS A 554 -68.59 15.71 13.97
CA LYS A 554 -68.29 15.92 15.39
C LYS A 554 -69.48 16.49 16.17
N ILE A 555 -70.25 17.39 15.54
CA ILE A 555 -71.42 18.03 16.15
C ILE A 555 -72.55 17.00 16.36
N GLU A 556 -72.80 16.14 15.37
CA GLU A 556 -73.80 15.06 15.49
C GLU A 556 -73.44 14.11 16.63
N ARG A 557 -72.17 13.67 16.69
CA ARG A 557 -71.66 12.86 17.80
C ARG A 557 -71.89 13.53 19.16
N GLU A 558 -71.49 14.79 19.32
CA GLU A 558 -71.63 15.51 20.59
C GLU A 558 -73.10 15.67 21.02
N ASN A 559 -74.01 15.88 20.07
CA ASN A 559 -75.43 15.98 20.37
C ASN A 559 -76.04 14.63 20.77
N LEU A 560 -75.65 13.54 20.11
CA LEU A 560 -76.08 12.19 20.48
C LEU A 560 -75.61 11.80 21.89
N ILE A 561 -74.37 12.14 22.24
CA ILE A 561 -73.83 11.91 23.60
C ILE A 561 -74.67 12.65 24.65
N LYS A 562 -75.03 13.91 24.41
CA LYS A 562 -75.86 14.71 25.35
C LYS A 562 -77.22 14.08 25.64
N ILE A 563 -77.80 13.38 24.67
CA ILE A 563 -79.11 12.71 24.82
C ILE A 563 -78.97 11.23 25.24
N GLY A 564 -77.79 10.81 25.68
CA GLY A 564 -77.57 9.52 26.35
C GLY A 564 -77.00 8.40 25.48
N TRP A 565 -76.55 8.69 24.25
CA TRP A 565 -75.79 7.71 23.47
C TRP A 565 -74.38 7.55 24.04
N ARG A 566 -73.85 6.33 23.95
CA ARG A 566 -72.47 6.02 24.33
C ARG A 566 -71.58 6.21 23.12
N ASP A 567 -70.53 7.01 23.28
CA ASP A 567 -69.48 7.15 22.28
C ASP A 567 -68.50 5.98 22.39
N GLU A 568 -68.33 5.26 21.29
CA GLU A 568 -67.40 4.12 21.20
C GLU A 568 -66.10 4.49 20.50
N GLY A 569 -65.92 5.78 20.17
CA GLY A 569 -64.73 6.29 19.50
C GLY A 569 -64.80 6.16 17.99
N SER A 570 -63.63 6.24 17.35
CA SER A 570 -63.50 6.11 15.89
C SER A 570 -63.47 4.64 15.51
N GLY A 571 -64.41 4.20 14.68
CA GLY A 571 -64.41 2.84 14.14
C GLY A 571 -63.37 2.65 13.02
N TRP A 572 -63.22 3.66 12.17
CA TRP A 572 -62.28 3.75 11.05
C TRP A 572 -62.15 5.21 10.59
N PHE A 573 -61.41 5.46 9.52
CA PHE A 573 -61.27 6.79 8.91
C PHE A 573 -61.94 6.89 7.54
N SER A 574 -62.35 8.10 7.18
CA SER A 574 -62.83 8.52 5.87
C SER A 574 -61.66 9.01 5.02
N GLY A 575 -61.66 8.64 3.75
CA GLY A 575 -60.71 9.10 2.73
C GLY A 575 -60.73 8.20 1.50
N GLY A 576 -59.95 8.55 0.48
CA GLY A 576 -60.12 7.98 -0.88
C GLY A 576 -61.15 8.77 -1.68
N GLU A 577 -61.66 8.18 -2.77
CA GLU A 577 -62.60 8.84 -3.69
C GLU A 577 -63.93 8.08 -3.84
N THR A 578 -64.08 6.93 -3.16
CA THR A 578 -65.27 6.08 -3.27
C THR A 578 -66.33 6.46 -2.24
N PRO A 579 -67.53 6.95 -2.63
CA PRO A 579 -68.53 7.45 -1.68
C PRO A 579 -69.30 6.34 -0.96
N ILE A 580 -69.56 6.52 0.34
CA ILE A 580 -70.45 5.72 1.17
C ILE A 580 -71.76 6.49 1.38
N TYR A 581 -72.87 5.91 0.94
CA TYR A 581 -74.20 6.52 1.06
C TYR A 581 -74.83 6.22 2.41
N ARG A 582 -75.39 7.24 3.06
CA ARG A 582 -76.09 7.15 4.34
C ARG A 582 -77.61 7.30 4.12
N LEU A 583 -78.39 6.43 4.72
CA LEU A 583 -79.86 6.46 4.64
C LEU A 583 -80.50 6.37 6.01
N TYR A 584 -81.66 7.00 6.18
CA TYR A 584 -82.44 7.00 7.42
C TYR A 584 -83.85 6.42 7.23
N ASN A 585 -84.25 5.50 8.12
CA ASN A 585 -85.59 4.92 8.18
C ASN A 585 -86.40 5.52 9.33
N ARG A 586 -87.22 6.53 9.01
CA ARG A 586 -88.11 7.17 9.99
C ARG A 586 -89.16 6.25 10.63
N TYR A 587 -89.39 5.07 10.05
CA TYR A 587 -90.37 4.10 10.55
C TYR A 587 -89.75 3.02 11.44
N ALA A 588 -88.44 3.03 11.65
CA ALA A 588 -87.77 2.14 12.58
C ALA A 588 -88.29 2.40 14.02
N LYS A 589 -88.82 1.36 14.67
CA LYS A 589 -89.42 1.47 16.02
C LYS A 589 -88.41 1.23 17.15
N LYS A 590 -87.25 0.63 16.85
CA LYS A 590 -86.16 0.34 17.79
C LYS A 590 -84.81 0.52 17.08
N ALA A 591 -84.08 -0.56 16.78
CA ALA A 591 -82.80 -0.53 16.06
C ALA A 591 -82.99 -0.51 14.53
N GLY A 592 -81.89 -0.30 13.79
CA GLY A 592 -81.86 -0.31 12.33
C GLY A 592 -82.38 0.97 11.69
N ALA A 593 -82.23 2.10 12.38
CA ALA A 593 -82.69 3.39 11.88
C ALA A 593 -81.80 3.95 10.76
N HIS A 594 -80.53 3.55 10.67
CA HIS A 594 -79.60 4.01 9.64
C HIS A 594 -78.98 2.86 8.84
N HIS A 595 -78.69 3.12 7.56
CA HIS A 595 -77.99 2.19 6.66
C HIS A 595 -76.84 2.88 5.94
N TYR A 596 -75.75 2.14 5.70
CA TYR A 596 -74.54 2.64 5.07
C TYR A 596 -74.09 1.70 3.97
N THR A 597 -73.92 2.20 2.75
CA THR A 597 -73.60 1.33 1.62
C THR A 597 -72.71 1.98 0.58
N LEU A 598 -71.77 1.20 0.03
CA LEU A 598 -71.06 1.53 -1.22
C LEU A 598 -71.98 1.40 -2.44
N SER A 599 -73.04 0.59 -2.35
CA SER A 599 -73.88 0.25 -3.49
C SER A 599 -74.89 1.35 -3.77
N LYS A 600 -74.68 2.05 -4.87
CA LYS A 600 -75.66 3.04 -5.36
C LYS A 600 -77.03 2.40 -5.62
N ASN A 601 -77.05 1.15 -6.08
CA ASN A 601 -78.29 0.42 -6.34
C ASN A 601 -79.05 0.09 -5.04
N GLU A 602 -78.34 -0.32 -3.99
CA GLU A 602 -78.94 -0.58 -2.67
C GLU A 602 -79.51 0.72 -2.08
N GLN A 603 -78.76 1.83 -2.17
CA GLN A 603 -79.24 3.14 -1.77
C GLN A 603 -80.52 3.53 -2.53
N GLN A 604 -80.52 3.44 -3.87
CA GLN A 604 -81.69 3.78 -4.68
C GLN A 604 -82.91 2.91 -4.36
N HIS A 605 -82.70 1.61 -4.14
CA HIS A 605 -83.78 0.71 -3.77
C HIS A 605 -84.40 1.08 -2.42
N LEU A 606 -83.57 1.32 -1.40
CA LEU A 606 -84.07 1.72 -0.07
C LEU A 606 -84.86 3.03 -0.12
N VAL A 607 -84.39 4.02 -0.89
CA VAL A 607 -85.14 5.26 -1.12
C VAL A 607 -86.50 4.99 -1.76
N SER A 608 -86.55 4.08 -2.76
CA SER A 608 -87.81 3.74 -3.45
C SER A 608 -88.87 3.11 -2.54
N ILE A 609 -88.45 2.46 -1.44
CA ILE A 609 -89.34 1.85 -0.45
C ILE A 609 -89.55 2.73 0.79
N GLY A 610 -89.17 4.01 0.72
CA GLY A 610 -89.54 5.03 1.70
C GLY A 610 -88.45 5.42 2.71
N TRP A 611 -87.19 4.98 2.52
CA TRP A 611 -86.06 5.51 3.29
C TRP A 611 -85.70 6.93 2.82
N GLN A 612 -85.21 7.75 3.74
CA GLN A 612 -84.70 9.08 3.43
C GLN A 612 -83.23 8.99 3.04
N ASP A 613 -82.88 9.57 1.89
CA ASP A 613 -81.49 9.74 1.47
C ASP A 613 -80.83 10.86 2.28
N GLU A 614 -79.75 10.54 2.99
CA GLU A 614 -78.94 11.50 3.73
C GLU A 614 -77.61 11.81 3.03
N LEU A 615 -77.52 11.48 1.74
CA LEU A 615 -76.38 11.74 0.86
C LEU A 615 -75.13 10.93 1.27
N ILE A 616 -73.94 11.46 0.96
CA ILE A 616 -72.67 10.82 1.25
C ILE A 616 -72.35 11.02 2.74
N GLY A 617 -72.22 9.92 3.48
CA GLY A 617 -71.76 9.94 4.85
C GLY A 617 -70.25 10.19 4.95
N TRP A 618 -69.47 9.51 4.11
CA TRP A 618 -68.01 9.62 4.02
C TRP A 618 -67.44 8.94 2.77
N TYR A 619 -66.11 8.95 2.60
CA TYR A 619 -65.40 8.27 1.50
C TYR A 619 -64.56 7.09 1.99
N ALA A 620 -64.40 6.09 1.13
CA ALA A 620 -63.59 4.89 1.31
C ALA A 620 -62.55 4.77 0.17
N VAL A 621 -61.57 3.87 0.33
CA VAL A 621 -60.54 3.60 -0.69
C VAL A 621 -61.14 2.84 -1.87
N SER A 622 -61.91 1.78 -1.60
CA SER A 622 -62.51 0.91 -2.62
C SER A 622 -63.63 0.04 -2.06
#